data_AF-A0A6I4ILS9-F1
#
_entry.id   AF-A0A6I4ILS9-F1
#
_cell.length_a   1.000
_cell.length_b   1.000
_cell.length_c   1.000
_cell.angle_alpha   90.00
_cell.angle_beta   90.00
_cell.angle_gamma   90.00
#
_symmetry.space_group_name_H-M   'P 1'
#
loop_
_entity.id
_entity.type
_entity.pdbx_description
1 polymer ?
#
loop_
_entity_poly.entity_id
_entity_poly.type
_entity_poly.pdbx_seq_one_letter_code
_entity_poly.pdbx_strand_id
1 'polypeptide(L)'
;MKNIISSLLLVSLFALVACSKNDDDATINDVTIRNPKKVILNTYSNQGNLTNTVLYEFSYNEKSLLSTVKITDVDGVKNRTINYNSEDRISQITQTSGNNAKILTVTYTGENATLSISGETNPYLFTYSSSNNSYDYSNGTDNGTFFFGENDNLIEIISENASIFSKSVTTEIKGIYANQNKLTAFFFSFLNNGEFLFFDRNAMSTLSFDGVNYIINNESENGSLTYYNMINATTQIKIVDVIIIY
;
A
#
# COMPACT_ATOMS: atom_id res chain seq x y z
N MET A 1 -3.13 9.97 61.83
CA MET A 1 -3.10 9.78 60.36
C MET A 1 -4.29 8.92 59.95
N LYS A 2 -5.40 9.58 59.60
CA LYS A 2 -6.63 9.10 58.95
C LYS A 2 -7.37 10.40 58.62
N ASN A 3 -7.92 10.53 57.40
CA ASN A 3 -8.68 11.68 56.83
C ASN A 3 -7.97 12.54 55.77
N ILE A 4 -7.27 11.95 54.80
CA ILE A 4 -6.92 12.63 53.53
C ILE A 4 -7.13 11.67 52.34
N ILE A 5 -8.28 11.00 52.27
CA ILE A 5 -8.65 10.17 51.09
C ILE A 5 -10.04 10.56 50.54
N SER A 6 -10.88 11.28 51.29
CA SER A 6 -12.23 11.64 50.83
C SER A 6 -12.32 12.93 50.02
N SER A 7 -11.24 13.72 49.87
CA SER A 7 -11.24 14.98 49.13
C SER A 7 -10.66 14.91 47.72
N LEU A 8 -10.04 13.79 47.31
CA LEU A 8 -9.48 13.64 45.96
C LEU A 8 -10.46 13.05 44.93
N LEU A 9 -11.58 12.46 45.36
CA LEU A 9 -12.54 11.79 44.47
C LEU A 9 -13.65 12.70 43.91
N LEU A 10 -13.76 13.95 44.36
CA LEU A 10 -14.81 14.88 43.93
C LEU A 10 -14.36 15.91 42.87
N VAL A 11 -13.07 15.94 42.52
CA VAL A 11 -12.53 16.82 41.46
C VAL A 11 -12.46 16.10 40.10
N SER A 12 -12.56 14.77 40.07
CA SER A 12 -12.55 13.98 38.82
C SER A 12 -13.93 13.78 38.18
N LEU A 13 -15.01 14.28 38.80
CA LEU A 13 -16.39 14.11 38.29
C LEU A 13 -16.96 15.35 37.57
N PHE A 14 -16.25 16.47 37.51
CA PHE A 14 -16.70 17.67 36.76
C PHE A 14 -15.94 17.92 35.45
N ALA A 15 -15.00 17.05 35.07
CA ALA A 15 -14.41 17.06 33.72
C ALA A 15 -15.22 16.25 32.68
N LEU A 16 -16.33 15.63 33.08
CA LEU A 16 -17.18 14.82 32.19
C LEU A 16 -18.52 15.46 31.77
N VAL A 17 -18.78 16.73 32.14
CA VAL A 17 -20.02 17.42 31.73
C VAL A 17 -19.72 18.84 31.25
N ALA A 18 -18.84 18.94 30.26
CA ALA A 18 -18.69 20.15 29.43
C ALA A 18 -18.25 19.72 28.03
N CYS A 19 -19.18 19.09 27.30
CA CYS A 19 -19.37 19.14 25.85
C CYS A 19 -20.49 18.16 25.46
N SER A 20 -21.69 18.36 26.02
CA SER A 20 -22.91 17.84 25.40
C SER A 20 -23.59 19.00 24.67
N LYS A 21 -23.81 18.80 23.37
CA LYS A 21 -24.53 19.64 22.42
C LYS A 21 -23.83 20.92 21.94
N ASN A 22 -23.13 20.79 20.81
CA ASN A 22 -23.51 21.58 19.64
C ASN A 22 -24.23 20.63 18.68
N ASP A 23 -25.55 20.77 18.59
CA ASP A 23 -26.30 20.47 17.38
C ASP A 23 -25.88 21.55 16.38
N ASP A 24 -24.91 21.26 15.53
CA ASP A 24 -24.61 21.99 14.30
C ASP A 24 -23.81 21.04 13.40
N ASP A 25 -24.51 20.46 12.43
CA ASP A 25 -24.03 20.04 11.11
C ASP A 25 -22.52 19.77 10.97
N ALA A 26 -22.01 18.75 11.66
CA ALA A 26 -20.70 18.18 11.31
C ALA A 26 -20.95 17.11 10.25
N THR A 27 -20.94 17.54 8.98
CA THR A 27 -20.54 16.66 7.88
C THR A 27 -19.34 15.82 8.35
N ILE A 28 -19.39 14.51 8.15
CA ILE A 28 -18.27 13.59 8.39
C ILE A 28 -17.17 13.96 7.39
N ASN A 29 -16.46 15.06 7.63
CA ASN A 29 -15.38 15.57 6.81
C ASN A 29 -14.12 15.65 7.68
N ASP A 30 -13.03 15.11 7.13
CA ASP A 30 -11.70 14.97 7.69
C ASP A 30 -11.50 13.86 8.74
N VAL A 31 -11.64 12.61 8.29
CA VAL A 31 -10.65 11.60 8.71
C VAL A 31 -9.30 12.09 8.19
N THR A 32 -8.50 12.76 9.02
CA THR A 32 -7.12 13.11 8.66
C THR A 32 -6.44 11.84 8.19
N ILE A 33 -6.17 11.75 6.89
CA ILE A 33 -5.44 10.64 6.30
C ILE A 33 -4.05 10.66 6.93
N ARG A 34 -3.80 9.71 7.84
CA ARG A 34 -2.51 9.59 8.48
C ARG A 34 -1.57 8.85 7.54
N ASN A 35 -0.44 9.47 7.25
CA ASN A 35 0.63 8.86 6.48
C ASN A 35 1.32 7.78 7.33
N PRO A 36 1.41 6.52 6.87
CA PRO A 36 2.05 5.45 7.64
C PRO A 36 3.53 5.75 7.87
N LYS A 37 4.02 5.57 9.10
CA LYS A 37 5.46 5.64 9.41
C LYS A 37 6.15 4.31 9.24
N LYS A 38 5.46 3.21 9.60
CA LYS A 38 5.99 1.86 9.45
C LYS A 38 4.91 0.89 9.00
N VAL A 39 5.30 -0.14 8.27
CA VAL A 39 4.46 -1.28 7.93
C VAL A 39 5.24 -2.55 8.23
N ILE A 40 4.61 -3.49 8.93
CA ILE A 40 5.12 -4.85 9.10
C ILE A 40 4.25 -5.75 8.24
N LEU A 41 4.90 -6.49 7.35
CA LEU A 41 4.27 -7.39 6.41
C LEU A 41 4.69 -8.82 6.75
N ASN A 42 3.71 -9.65 7.09
CA ASN A 42 3.90 -11.08 7.30
C ASN A 42 3.27 -11.85 6.16
N THR A 43 3.98 -12.84 5.63
CA THR A 43 3.42 -13.77 4.64
C THR A 43 3.34 -15.18 5.13
N TYR A 44 2.37 -15.90 4.59
CA TYR A 44 2.08 -17.26 4.97
C TYR A 44 2.12 -18.17 3.75
N SER A 45 2.56 -19.42 3.96
CA SER A 45 2.49 -20.46 2.95
C SER A 45 1.03 -20.88 2.71
N ASN A 46 0.81 -21.71 1.71
CA ASN A 46 -0.50 -22.35 1.46
C ASN A 46 -0.98 -23.29 2.56
N GLN A 47 -0.19 -23.51 3.63
CA GLN A 47 -0.58 -24.25 4.83
C GLN A 47 -0.82 -23.32 6.03
N GLY A 48 -0.73 -22.00 5.85
CA GLY A 48 -0.90 -21.01 6.91
C GLY A 48 0.33 -20.81 7.80
N ASN A 49 1.50 -21.31 7.42
CA ASN A 49 2.74 -21.12 8.19
C ASN A 49 3.41 -19.80 7.80
N LEU A 50 3.88 -19.01 8.78
CA LEU A 50 4.64 -17.78 8.52
C LEU A 50 5.93 -18.11 7.72
N THR A 51 6.09 -17.49 6.56
CA THR A 51 7.24 -17.69 5.67
C THR A 51 8.22 -16.53 5.69
N ASN A 52 7.73 -15.29 5.81
CA ASN A 52 8.58 -14.11 5.79
C ASN A 52 7.97 -12.97 6.61
N THR A 53 8.84 -12.11 7.13
CA THR A 53 8.47 -10.83 7.73
C THR A 53 9.31 -9.73 7.10
N VAL A 54 8.65 -8.72 6.55
CA VAL A 54 9.30 -7.54 5.95
C VAL A 54 8.88 -6.29 6.72
N LEU A 55 9.86 -5.49 7.12
CA LEU A 55 9.64 -4.19 7.75
C LEU A 55 9.87 -3.07 6.74
N TYR A 56 8.87 -2.21 6.58
CA TYR A 56 8.94 -0.98 5.81
C TYR A 56 8.92 0.21 6.76
N GLU A 57 9.81 1.17 6.53
CA GLU A 57 9.84 2.46 7.22
C GLU A 57 9.75 3.57 6.17
N PHE A 58 8.78 4.47 6.33
CA PHE A 58 8.44 5.48 5.34
C PHE A 58 8.84 6.88 5.81
N SER A 59 9.20 7.74 4.87
CA SER A 59 9.35 9.18 5.13
C SER A 59 8.77 9.97 3.98
N TYR A 60 8.33 11.18 4.27
CA TYR A 60 7.55 12.02 3.36
C TYR A 60 8.25 13.36 3.13
N ASN A 61 8.06 13.93 1.95
CA ASN A 61 8.54 15.27 1.65
C ASN A 61 7.61 16.35 2.25
N GLU A 62 7.93 17.62 2.02
CA GLU A 62 7.16 18.76 2.50
C GLU A 62 5.73 18.82 1.95
N LYS A 63 5.47 18.18 0.81
CA LYS A 63 4.14 18.01 0.21
C LYS A 63 3.39 16.78 0.75
N SER A 64 3.91 16.12 1.78
CA SER A 64 3.36 14.88 2.35
C SER A 64 3.32 13.70 1.37
N LEU A 65 4.12 13.74 0.30
CA LEU A 65 4.29 12.63 -0.65
C LEU A 65 5.40 11.70 -0.18
N LEU A 66 5.28 10.40 -0.47
CA LEU A 66 6.24 9.39 -0.06
C LEU A 66 7.61 9.63 -0.70
N SER A 67 8.62 9.98 0.10
CA SER A 67 9.95 10.33 -0.40
C SER A 67 10.95 9.19 -0.29
N THR A 68 10.92 8.45 0.81
CA THR A 68 11.85 7.33 1.02
C THR A 68 11.16 6.13 1.66
N VAL A 69 11.60 4.94 1.27
CA VAL A 69 11.22 3.68 1.90
C VAL A 69 12.48 2.91 2.29
N LYS A 70 12.65 2.63 3.57
CA LYS A 70 13.64 1.67 4.04
C LYS A 70 12.96 0.33 4.26
N ILE A 71 13.52 -0.71 3.66
CA ILE A 71 12.97 -2.07 3.67
C ILE A 71 13.99 -2.95 4.36
N THR A 72 13.56 -3.69 5.37
CA THR A 72 14.39 -4.65 6.09
C THR A 72 13.73 -6.01 6.02
N ASP A 73 14.44 -6.98 5.47
CA ASP A 73 14.00 -8.37 5.34
C ASP A 73 15.19 -9.33 5.50
N VAL A 74 14.98 -10.60 5.20
CA VAL A 74 15.99 -11.67 5.30
C VAL A 74 17.22 -11.45 4.41
N ASP A 75 17.12 -10.69 3.31
CA ASP A 75 18.26 -10.39 2.43
C ASP A 75 19.00 -9.11 2.85
N GLY A 76 18.55 -8.44 3.91
CA GLY A 76 19.16 -7.23 4.48
C GLY A 76 18.36 -5.95 4.24
N VAL A 77 19.07 -4.82 4.23
CA VAL A 77 18.46 -3.49 4.13
C VAL A 77 18.49 -2.98 2.70
N LYS A 78 17.33 -2.58 2.17
CA LYS A 78 17.17 -1.88 0.90
C LYS A 78 16.61 -0.49 1.15
N ASN A 79 17.08 0.51 0.41
CA ASN A 79 16.54 1.86 0.48
C ASN A 79 15.97 2.27 -0.88
N ARG A 80 14.79 2.88 -0.87
CA ARG A 80 14.16 3.48 -2.04
C ARG A 80 14.04 4.98 -1.84
N THR A 81 14.39 5.72 -2.88
CA THR A 81 14.16 7.17 -2.97
C THR A 81 13.22 7.42 -4.14
N ILE A 82 12.16 8.18 -3.89
CA ILE A 82 11.12 8.50 -4.86
C ILE A 82 11.21 9.99 -5.18
N ASN A 83 11.29 10.31 -6.48
CA ASN A 83 11.25 11.65 -7.00
C ASN A 83 9.93 11.87 -7.77
N TYR A 84 9.47 13.11 -7.76
CA TYR A 84 8.23 13.53 -8.39
C TYR A 84 8.49 14.59 -9.45
N ASN A 85 7.63 14.68 -10.46
CA ASN A 85 7.63 15.77 -11.44
C ASN A 85 6.87 17.00 -10.90
N SER A 86 6.72 18.04 -11.73
CA SER A 86 5.99 19.27 -11.37
C SER A 86 4.50 19.08 -11.11
N GLU A 87 3.93 17.95 -11.52
CA GLU A 87 2.52 17.57 -11.32
C GLU A 87 2.36 16.60 -10.15
N ASP A 88 3.39 16.45 -9.31
CA ASP A 88 3.38 15.55 -8.15
C ASP A 88 3.16 14.06 -8.52
N ARG A 89 3.52 13.67 -9.75
CA ARG A 89 3.55 12.28 -10.23
C ARG A 89 4.96 11.72 -10.13
N ILE A 90 5.10 10.42 -9.80
CA ILE A 90 6.40 9.76 -9.66
C ILE A 90 7.17 9.87 -10.98
N SER A 91 8.33 10.52 -10.97
CA SER A 91 9.22 10.62 -12.14
C SER A 91 10.36 9.62 -12.08
N GLN A 92 10.76 9.20 -10.88
CA GLN A 92 11.85 8.27 -10.70
C GLN A 92 11.73 7.53 -9.37
N ILE A 93 12.11 6.26 -9.36
CA ILE A 93 12.38 5.50 -8.14
C ILE A 93 13.79 4.92 -8.24
N THR A 94 14.62 5.21 -7.25
CA THR A 94 15.94 4.58 -7.12
C THR A 94 15.93 3.62 -5.96
N GLN A 95 16.19 2.34 -6.21
CA GLN A 95 16.44 1.34 -5.18
C GLN A 95 17.94 1.08 -5.04
N THR A 96 18.43 1.07 -3.81
CA THR A 96 19.79 0.66 -3.46
C THR A 96 19.75 -0.57 -2.55
N SER A 97 20.60 -1.55 -2.84
CA SER A 97 20.81 -2.75 -2.02
C SER A 97 22.30 -3.08 -2.04
N GLY A 98 22.99 -2.83 -0.92
CA GLY A 98 24.46 -2.84 -0.90
C GLY A 98 25.05 -1.90 -1.94
N ASN A 99 25.93 -2.43 -2.81
CA ASN A 99 26.55 -1.67 -3.90
C ASN A 99 25.74 -1.64 -5.21
N ASN A 100 24.56 -2.27 -5.23
CA ASN A 100 23.73 -2.36 -6.44
C ASN A 100 22.63 -1.29 -6.40
N ALA A 101 22.44 -0.59 -7.53
CA ALA A 101 21.35 0.35 -7.74
C ALA A 101 20.47 -0.08 -8.92
N LYS A 102 19.15 -0.04 -8.73
CA LYS A 102 18.15 -0.18 -9.80
C LYS A 102 17.36 1.11 -9.88
N ILE A 103 17.24 1.66 -11.08
CA ILE A 103 16.54 2.93 -11.32
C ILE A 103 15.35 2.66 -12.23
N LEU A 104 14.20 3.16 -11.79
CA LEU A 104 12.97 3.25 -12.55
C LEU A 104 12.75 4.70 -12.92
N THR A 105 12.49 4.99 -14.19
CA THR A 105 12.18 6.33 -14.68
C THR A 105 10.81 6.30 -15.34
N VAL A 106 9.96 7.26 -15.00
CA VAL A 106 8.59 7.34 -15.52
C VAL A 106 8.40 8.68 -16.23
N THR A 107 7.87 8.62 -17.44
CA THR A 107 7.40 9.79 -18.19
C THR A 107 5.91 9.68 -18.45
N TYR A 108 5.23 10.83 -18.53
CA TYR A 108 3.79 10.89 -18.72
C TYR A 108 3.43 11.68 -19.98
N THR A 109 2.36 11.25 -20.65
CA THR A 109 1.70 11.99 -21.73
C THR A 109 0.20 11.97 -21.45
N GLY A 110 -0.31 13.01 -20.78
CA GLY A 110 -1.65 12.97 -20.22
C GLY A 110 -1.75 11.90 -19.12
N GLU A 111 -2.77 11.05 -19.16
CA GLU A 111 -2.91 9.92 -18.23
C GLU A 111 -2.05 8.70 -18.59
N ASN A 112 -1.50 8.66 -19.80
CA ASN A 112 -0.61 7.58 -20.23
C ASN A 112 0.78 7.74 -19.59
N ALA A 113 1.47 6.63 -19.39
CA ALA A 113 2.81 6.61 -18.82
C ALA A 113 3.76 5.70 -19.60
N THR A 114 5.06 5.93 -19.45
CA THR A 114 6.12 5.05 -19.93
C THR A 114 7.12 4.84 -18.80
N LEU A 115 7.31 3.59 -18.38
CA LEU A 115 8.29 3.18 -17.37
C LEU A 115 9.52 2.59 -18.07
N SER A 116 10.68 3.19 -17.82
CA SER A 116 11.97 2.66 -18.23
C SER A 116 12.71 2.09 -17.03
N ILE A 117 13.34 0.94 -17.21
CA ILE A 117 14.07 0.22 -16.16
C ILE A 117 15.55 0.20 -16.52
N SER A 118 16.41 0.63 -15.60
CA SER A 118 17.86 0.66 -15.83
C SER A 118 18.40 -0.72 -16.17
N GLY A 119 19.07 -0.85 -17.32
CA GLY A 119 19.63 -2.11 -17.80
C GLY A 119 18.66 -2.96 -18.64
N GLU A 120 17.42 -2.52 -18.84
CA GLU A 120 16.46 -3.17 -19.72
C GLU A 120 16.25 -2.36 -21.00
N THR A 121 16.05 -3.05 -22.13
CA THR A 121 15.93 -2.40 -23.45
C THR A 121 14.51 -1.96 -23.78
N ASN A 122 13.51 -2.68 -23.27
CA ASN A 122 12.11 -2.47 -23.62
C ASN A 122 11.37 -1.80 -22.45
N PRO A 123 10.94 -0.54 -22.60
CA PRO A 123 10.14 0.11 -21.56
C PRO A 123 8.73 -0.47 -21.52
N TYR A 124 8.07 -0.31 -20.37
CA TYR A 124 6.64 -0.59 -20.22
C TYR A 124 5.82 0.64 -20.59
N LEU A 125 4.91 0.47 -21.54
CA LEU A 125 3.93 1.47 -21.94
C LEU A 125 2.63 1.25 -21.16
N PHE A 126 2.04 2.31 -20.64
CA PHE A 126 0.76 2.31 -19.93
C PHE A 126 -0.24 3.20 -20.66
N THR A 127 -1.34 2.61 -21.08
CA THR A 127 -2.42 3.31 -21.78
C THR A 127 -3.65 3.34 -20.89
N TYR A 128 -4.12 4.54 -20.56
CA TYR A 128 -5.31 4.72 -19.74
C TYR A 128 -6.58 4.60 -20.58
N SER A 129 -7.55 3.83 -20.10
CA SER A 129 -8.90 3.76 -20.65
C SER A 129 -9.92 4.22 -19.62
N SER A 130 -10.57 5.35 -19.90
CA SER A 130 -11.61 5.93 -19.05
C SER A 130 -12.92 5.15 -19.08
N SER A 131 -13.17 4.32 -20.10
CA SER A 131 -14.43 3.58 -20.21
C SER A 131 -14.59 2.53 -19.10
N ASN A 132 -13.47 1.94 -18.69
CA ASN A 132 -13.43 0.85 -17.72
C ASN A 132 -12.56 1.20 -16.51
N ASN A 133 -12.17 2.47 -16.34
CA ASN A 133 -11.23 2.96 -15.34
C ASN A 133 -10.00 2.04 -15.20
N SER A 134 -9.24 1.89 -16.28
CA SER A 134 -8.22 0.84 -16.40
C SER A 134 -6.93 1.32 -17.06
N TYR A 135 -5.86 0.57 -16.84
CA TYR A 135 -4.58 0.75 -17.51
C TYR A 135 -4.17 -0.53 -18.20
N ASP A 136 -4.02 -0.49 -19.51
CA ASP A 136 -3.32 -1.54 -20.26
C ASP A 136 -1.82 -1.29 -20.16
N TYR A 137 -1.04 -2.34 -19.91
CA TYR A 137 0.42 -2.28 -19.90
C TYR A 137 1.03 -3.23 -20.93
N SER A 138 2.17 -2.85 -21.52
CA SER A 138 2.95 -3.75 -22.39
C SER A 138 4.40 -3.32 -22.54
N ASN A 139 5.32 -4.27 -22.66
CA ASN A 139 6.69 -4.04 -23.14
C ASN A 139 7.04 -4.86 -24.41
N GLY A 140 6.02 -5.40 -25.09
CA GLY A 140 6.17 -6.30 -26.24
C GLY A 140 6.44 -7.77 -25.92
N THR A 141 6.82 -8.09 -24.68
CA THR A 141 7.02 -9.48 -24.20
C THR A 141 6.09 -9.87 -23.06
N ASP A 142 5.59 -8.88 -22.32
CA ASP A 142 4.64 -9.03 -21.24
C ASP A 142 3.57 -7.94 -21.42
N ASN A 143 2.33 -8.29 -21.10
CA ASN A 143 1.17 -7.42 -21.20
C ASN A 143 0.08 -7.82 -20.21
N GLY A 144 -0.81 -6.87 -19.94
CA GLY A 144 -1.98 -7.08 -19.10
C GLY A 144 -2.75 -5.79 -18.88
N THR A 145 -3.75 -5.87 -18.00
CA THR A 145 -4.67 -4.77 -17.68
C THR A 145 -4.88 -4.68 -16.18
N PHE A 146 -4.84 -3.45 -15.65
CA PHE A 146 -5.23 -3.09 -14.29
C PHE A 146 -6.61 -2.46 -14.29
N PHE A 147 -7.51 -2.92 -13.43
CA PHE A 147 -8.83 -2.30 -13.25
C PHE A 147 -8.93 -1.63 -11.89
N PHE A 148 -9.53 -0.43 -11.88
CA PHE A 148 -9.69 0.38 -10.70
C PHE A 148 -11.17 0.63 -10.37
N GLY A 149 -11.53 0.48 -9.09
CA GLY A 149 -12.89 0.71 -8.59
C GLY A 149 -13.24 2.18 -8.45
N GLU A 150 -14.40 2.46 -7.83
CA GLU A 150 -14.97 3.82 -7.66
C GLU A 150 -14.08 4.76 -6.83
N ASN A 151 -13.18 4.22 -6.00
CA ASN A 151 -12.22 4.98 -5.19
C ASN A 151 -10.80 4.94 -5.77
N ASP A 152 -10.65 4.63 -7.06
CA ASP A 152 -9.37 4.46 -7.73
C ASP A 152 -8.47 3.39 -7.09
N ASN A 153 -9.08 2.45 -6.36
CA ASN A 153 -8.42 1.30 -5.78
C ASN A 153 -8.26 0.20 -6.84
N LEU A 154 -7.10 -0.45 -6.87
CA LEU A 154 -6.89 -1.61 -7.74
C LEU A 154 -7.80 -2.76 -7.29
N ILE A 155 -8.66 -3.26 -8.19
CA ILE A 155 -9.61 -4.35 -7.89
C ILE A 155 -9.32 -5.64 -8.65
N GLU A 156 -8.66 -5.54 -9.81
CA GLU A 156 -8.38 -6.68 -10.66
C GLU A 156 -7.12 -6.46 -11.51
N ILE A 157 -6.39 -7.54 -11.73
CA ILE A 157 -5.25 -7.62 -12.63
C ILE A 157 -5.48 -8.80 -13.58
N ILE A 158 -5.45 -8.52 -14.89
CA ILE A 158 -5.44 -9.54 -15.94
C ILE A 158 -4.06 -9.49 -16.61
N SER A 159 -3.40 -10.63 -16.79
CA SER A 159 -2.08 -10.67 -17.43
C SER A 159 -1.95 -11.94 -18.27
N GLU A 160 -1.48 -11.79 -19.52
CA GLU A 160 -1.28 -12.93 -20.44
C GLU A 160 0.01 -13.69 -20.13
N ASN A 161 1.05 -12.95 -19.76
CA ASN A 161 2.32 -13.51 -19.33
C ASN A 161 2.50 -13.11 -17.89
N ALA A 162 2.30 -14.05 -16.99
CA ALA A 162 2.39 -13.74 -15.58
C ALA A 162 3.76 -13.13 -15.18
N SER A 163 4.81 -13.09 -16.02
CA SER A 163 6.22 -12.84 -15.66
C SER A 163 6.54 -11.65 -14.74
N ILE A 164 5.91 -10.48 -14.91
CA ILE A 164 6.12 -9.33 -14.00
C ILE A 164 5.48 -9.58 -12.64
N PHE A 165 4.40 -10.34 -12.63
CA PHE A 165 3.73 -10.82 -11.42
C PHE A 165 4.36 -12.14 -10.97
N SER A 166 4.23 -13.28 -11.67
CA SER A 166 4.79 -14.63 -11.43
C SER A 166 6.28 -14.80 -11.19
N LYS A 167 7.19 -13.85 -11.46
CA LYS A 167 8.51 -13.95 -10.81
C LYS A 167 8.42 -13.77 -9.29
N SER A 168 7.31 -13.18 -8.83
CA SER A 168 6.99 -12.89 -7.44
C SER A 168 5.45 -12.77 -7.24
N VAL A 169 4.64 -13.63 -7.87
CA VAL A 169 3.20 -13.84 -7.58
C VAL A 169 3.01 -15.34 -7.73
N THR A 170 3.79 -16.05 -6.93
CA THR A 170 3.30 -17.28 -6.34
C THR A 170 2.15 -16.90 -5.39
N THR A 171 1.50 -17.90 -4.81
CA THR A 171 0.57 -17.76 -3.67
C THR A 171 1.15 -17.06 -2.43
N GLU A 172 2.31 -16.41 -2.55
CA GLU A 172 3.11 -15.82 -1.50
C GLU A 172 3.53 -14.36 -1.79
N ILE A 173 2.71 -13.45 -2.36
CA ILE A 173 3.00 -11.97 -2.47
C ILE A 173 1.75 -11.05 -2.28
N LYS A 174 1.73 -9.83 -1.68
CA LYS A 174 2.40 -9.15 -0.51
C LYS A 174 2.25 -7.59 -0.47
N GLY A 175 1.76 -6.96 0.66
CA GLY A 175 2.06 -5.60 1.24
C GLY A 175 1.32 -4.23 1.00
N ILE A 176 0.40 -3.71 1.85
CA ILE A 176 -0.56 -2.55 1.65
C ILE A 176 -0.01 -1.10 1.51
N TYR A 177 -0.61 -0.26 0.64
CA TYR A 177 -0.58 1.22 0.72
C TYR A 177 -1.86 1.92 0.21
N ALA A 178 -2.31 2.97 0.92
CA ALA A 178 -3.44 3.84 0.58
C ALA A 178 -2.95 5.22 0.11
N ASN A 179 -3.70 5.91 -0.75
CA ASN A 179 -3.47 7.32 -1.15
C ASN A 179 -2.21 7.60 -1.99
N GLN A 180 -1.92 6.76 -2.99
CA GLN A 180 -0.90 7.08 -4.01
C GLN A 180 -1.50 6.95 -5.40
N ASN A 181 -0.85 7.55 -6.39
CA ASN A 181 -1.24 7.47 -7.80
C ASN A 181 -1.49 6.00 -8.23
N LYS A 182 -2.51 5.76 -9.07
CA LYS A 182 -2.95 4.44 -9.59
C LYS A 182 -1.81 3.50 -10.00
N LEU A 183 -0.72 4.03 -10.57
CA LEU A 183 0.40 3.23 -11.08
C LEU A 183 1.52 3.01 -10.06
N THR A 184 1.46 3.63 -8.87
CA THR A 184 2.57 3.68 -7.92
C THR A 184 3.03 2.30 -7.50
N ALA A 185 2.16 1.45 -6.95
CA ALA A 185 2.61 0.12 -6.51
C ALA A 185 2.92 -0.80 -7.69
N PHE A 186 2.42 -0.53 -8.90
CA PHE A 186 2.92 -1.22 -10.09
C PHE A 186 4.37 -0.85 -10.40
N PHE A 187 4.76 0.41 -10.28
CA PHE A 187 6.18 0.77 -10.44
C PHE A 187 7.05 0.09 -9.38
N PHE A 188 6.56 -0.01 -8.14
CA PHE A 188 7.28 -0.71 -7.09
C PHE A 188 7.43 -2.23 -7.31
N SER A 189 6.56 -2.87 -8.09
CA SER A 189 6.66 -4.32 -8.38
C SER A 189 7.92 -4.69 -9.18
N PHE A 190 8.49 -3.75 -9.95
CA PHE A 190 9.72 -3.96 -10.71
C PHE A 190 11.00 -3.93 -9.89
N LEU A 191 10.91 -3.63 -8.59
CA LEU A 191 12.05 -3.56 -7.69
C LEU A 191 12.18 -4.88 -6.90
N ASN A 192 13.40 -5.28 -6.52
CA ASN A 192 13.55 -6.47 -5.67
C ASN A 192 12.75 -6.30 -4.36
N ASN A 193 12.05 -7.36 -3.94
CA ASN A 193 11.02 -7.34 -2.90
C ASN A 193 10.01 -6.21 -3.13
N GLY A 194 9.56 -6.08 -4.37
CA GLY A 194 8.48 -5.22 -4.88
C GLY A 194 7.09 -5.64 -4.38
N GLU A 195 7.08 -6.12 -3.15
CA GLU A 195 6.01 -6.65 -2.35
C GLU A 195 5.14 -5.51 -1.85
N PHE A 196 4.35 -4.92 -2.77
CA PHE A 196 3.42 -3.84 -2.46
C PHE A 196 2.00 -4.12 -3.01
N LEU A 197 1.07 -4.50 -2.14
CA LEU A 197 -0.38 -4.41 -2.26
C LEU A 197 -0.87 -2.96 -2.15
N PHE A 198 -2.01 -2.71 -2.78
CA PHE A 198 -2.80 -1.50 -2.67
C PHE A 198 -4.02 -1.80 -1.81
N PHE A 199 -4.34 -0.99 -0.79
CA PHE A 199 -5.73 -0.92 -0.28
C PHE A 199 -6.08 0.49 0.13
N ASP A 200 -7.35 0.83 -0.10
CA ASP A 200 -8.03 1.92 0.57
C ASP A 200 -8.34 1.49 2.02
N ARG A 201 -8.10 2.39 2.98
CA ARG A 201 -8.41 2.17 4.40
C ARG A 201 -9.89 1.86 4.64
N ASN A 202 -10.76 2.29 3.73
CA ASN A 202 -12.20 2.33 3.92
C ASN A 202 -12.99 1.25 3.13
N ALA A 203 -12.32 0.39 2.37
CA ALA A 203 -13.00 -0.65 1.60
C ALA A 203 -12.68 -2.05 2.13
N MET A 204 -13.72 -2.81 2.51
CA MET A 204 -13.64 -4.26 2.36
C MET A 204 -13.47 -4.53 0.87
N SER A 205 -12.24 -4.79 0.44
CA SER A 205 -11.93 -5.01 -0.96
C SER A 205 -11.78 -6.50 -1.23
N THR A 206 -12.36 -6.94 -2.33
CA THR A 206 -11.97 -8.16 -3.01
C THR A 206 -10.91 -7.82 -4.04
N LEU A 207 -9.83 -8.60 -4.09
CA LEU A 207 -8.82 -8.53 -5.14
C LEU A 207 -8.85 -9.84 -5.91
N SER A 208 -8.95 -9.78 -7.24
CA SER A 208 -8.79 -10.96 -8.10
C SER A 208 -7.43 -10.94 -8.80
N PHE A 209 -6.78 -12.11 -8.83
CA PHE A 209 -5.58 -12.35 -9.63
C PHE A 209 -5.71 -13.70 -10.32
N ASP A 210 -5.66 -13.71 -11.66
CA ASP A 210 -5.74 -14.94 -12.47
C ASP A 210 -6.93 -15.84 -12.08
N GLY A 211 -8.10 -15.23 -11.87
CA GLY A 211 -9.33 -15.92 -11.46
C GLY A 211 -9.37 -16.38 -9.99
N VAL A 212 -8.31 -16.17 -9.21
CA VAL A 212 -8.30 -16.42 -7.76
C VAL A 212 -8.74 -15.17 -7.01
N ASN A 213 -9.76 -15.31 -6.17
CA ASN A 213 -10.28 -14.22 -5.36
C ASN A 213 -9.65 -14.19 -3.98
N TYR A 214 -9.31 -12.99 -3.52
CA TYR A 214 -8.79 -12.72 -2.20
C TYR A 214 -9.70 -11.71 -1.49
N ILE A 215 -9.96 -11.98 -0.21
CA ILE A 215 -10.74 -11.12 0.68
C ILE A 215 -9.75 -10.38 1.57
N ILE A 216 -9.87 -9.06 1.64
CA ILE A 216 -9.11 -8.23 2.57
C ILE A 216 -10.01 -7.76 3.70
N ASN A 217 -9.65 -8.11 4.93
CA ASN A 217 -10.38 -7.68 6.11
C ASN A 217 -9.55 -6.67 6.90
N ASN A 218 -10.16 -5.55 7.28
CA ASN A 218 -9.66 -4.69 8.36
C ASN A 218 -10.10 -5.32 9.68
N GLU A 219 -9.20 -6.01 10.39
CA GLU A 219 -9.58 -6.67 11.65
C GLU A 219 -9.64 -5.68 12.81
N SER A 220 -8.83 -4.62 12.79
CA SER A 220 -8.82 -3.63 13.87
C SER A 220 -8.15 -2.32 13.47
N GLU A 221 -8.71 -1.22 14.00
CA GLU A 221 -8.06 0.08 14.06
C GLU A 221 -8.07 0.56 15.51
N ASN A 222 -6.88 0.81 16.08
CA ASN A 222 -6.74 1.34 17.44
C ASN A 222 -5.66 2.42 17.47
N GLY A 223 -6.09 3.68 17.58
CA GLY A 223 -5.19 4.81 17.80
C GLY A 223 -4.20 5.00 16.66
N SER A 224 -2.96 4.54 16.85
CA SER A 224 -1.83 4.66 15.93
C SER A 224 -1.54 3.39 15.12
N LEU A 225 -2.39 2.37 15.22
CA LEU A 225 -2.20 1.05 14.61
C LEU A 225 -3.44 0.62 13.83
N THR A 226 -3.23 0.08 12.64
CA THR A 226 -4.27 -0.62 11.86
C THR A 226 -3.77 -1.99 11.44
N TYR A 227 -4.64 -2.99 11.48
CA TYR A 227 -4.36 -4.36 11.09
C TYR A 227 -5.26 -4.79 9.94
N TYR A 228 -4.64 -5.36 8.91
CA TYR A 228 -5.32 -6.02 7.80
C TYR A 228 -4.86 -7.46 7.65
N ASN A 229 -5.75 -8.32 7.19
CA ASN A 229 -5.41 -9.63 6.66
C ASN A 229 -5.85 -9.75 5.20
N MET A 230 -5.21 -10.65 4.47
CA MET A 230 -5.67 -11.13 3.18
C MET A 230 -5.86 -12.63 3.24
N ILE A 231 -7.03 -13.10 2.78
CA ILE A 231 -7.45 -14.50 2.83
C ILE A 231 -7.82 -14.94 1.42
N ASN A 232 -7.34 -16.12 1.01
CA ASN A 232 -7.82 -16.75 -0.22
C ASN A 232 -9.29 -17.15 -0.04
N ALA A 233 -10.19 -16.64 -0.88
CA ALA A 233 -11.63 -16.82 -0.74
C ALA A 233 -12.07 -18.30 -0.89
N THR A 234 -11.32 -19.10 -1.64
CA THR A 234 -11.65 -20.52 -1.86
C THR A 234 -11.13 -21.40 -0.74
N THR A 235 -9.87 -21.24 -0.34
CA THR A 235 -9.25 -22.11 0.67
C THR A 235 -9.49 -21.63 2.10
N GLN A 236 -9.93 -20.37 2.28
CA GLN A 236 -10.04 -19.68 3.57
C GLN A 236 -8.71 -19.62 4.34
N ILE A 237 -7.59 -19.78 3.62
CA ILE A 237 -6.25 -19.69 4.19
C ILE A 237 -5.81 -18.23 4.13
N LYS A 238 -5.39 -17.72 5.28
CA LYS A 238 -4.71 -16.44 5.39
C LYS A 238 -3.36 -16.52 4.68
N ILE A 239 -3.09 -15.55 3.81
CA ILE A 239 -1.86 -15.49 3.01
C ILE A 239 -0.98 -14.29 3.38
N VAL A 240 -1.56 -13.23 3.92
CA VAL A 240 -0.85 -12.00 4.32
C VAL A 240 -1.48 -11.40 5.56
N ASP A 241 -0.63 -10.92 6.48
CA ASP A 241 -1.02 -9.96 7.50
C ASP A 241 -0.21 -8.68 7.36
N VAL A 242 -0.87 -7.53 7.54
CA VAL A 242 -0.24 -6.22 7.44
C VAL A 242 -0.61 -5.38 8.66
N ILE A 243 0.43 -4.89 9.32
CA ILE A 243 0.33 -4.02 10.49
C ILE A 243 0.85 -2.66 10.08
N ILE A 244 0.00 -1.65 10.11
CA ILE A 244 0.33 -0.26 9.77
C ILE A 244 0.47 0.56 11.05
N ILE A 245 1.56 1.31 11.16
CA ILE A 245 1.85 2.21 12.29
C ILE A 245 1.95 3.64 11.75
N TYR A 246 1.19 4.57 12.34
CA TYR A 246 1.10 5.97 11.91
C TYR A 246 1.94 6.96 12.72
#